data_AF-A0A8C3J897-F1
#
_entry.id   AF-A0A8C3J897-F1
#
_cell.length_a   1.000
_cell.length_b   1.000
_cell.length_c   1.000
_cell.angle_alpha   90.00
_cell.angle_beta   90.00
_cell.angle_gamma   90.00
#
_symmetry.space_group_name_H-M   'P 1'
#
loop_
_entity.id
_entity.type
_entity.pdbx_description
1 polymer ?
#
loop_
_entity_poly.entity_id
_entity_poly.type
_entity_poly.pdbx_seq_one_letter_code
_entity_poly.pdbx_strand_id
1 'polypeptide(L)'
;MLGLRTAPTGAFLLLLFSLLSPLLVPAGAEQELEPSSRLATAAARVALHYLNFQAASPGALQGLGQIRKATLKNVPDSDPKYYLRFTTKDYQSGETSGTCFATVLYPKTKSAPVVNIKCMNTKDQKQIEEEDNRLYQKIRHQTKPITGNNIPDSYGNIEPALEPVWALAVAGSSYIMWEKSTENLGYFMAQVKSVKQWIRKDDYIEFDYTVLLHEIPTQEIISCHMRLTWLPGHPLKVKYFCASDDQGLKDGSGMESGSAAEILPERGANF
;
A
#
# COMPACT_ATOMS: atom_id res chain seq x y z
N MET A 1 16.63 82.71 -43.43
CA MET A 1 16.37 82.09 -44.75
C MET A 1 15.20 81.14 -44.61
N LEU A 2 14.28 81.22 -45.57
CA LEU A 2 13.07 80.44 -45.75
C LEU A 2 13.31 78.93 -45.83
N GLY A 3 12.29 78.15 -45.45
CA GLY A 3 12.16 76.74 -45.83
C GLY A 3 10.95 76.01 -45.21
N LEU A 4 9.72 76.48 -45.48
CA LEU A 4 8.47 75.73 -45.23
C LEU A 4 8.36 74.51 -46.16
N ARG A 5 7.94 73.35 -45.64
CA ARG A 5 7.06 72.34 -46.28
C ARG A 5 6.26 71.59 -45.21
N THR A 6 5.01 71.98 -44.97
CA THR A 6 3.75 71.29 -45.35
C THR A 6 3.49 69.94 -44.67
N ALA A 7 2.52 69.92 -43.74
CA ALA A 7 1.73 68.75 -43.32
C ALA A 7 0.65 68.42 -44.40
N PRO A 8 -0.01 67.24 -44.41
CA PRO A 8 -1.09 66.99 -43.43
C PRO A 8 -1.36 65.52 -43.02
N THR A 9 -2.12 65.39 -41.93
CA THR A 9 -3.18 64.40 -41.65
C THR A 9 -2.94 62.90 -41.84
N GLY A 10 -3.01 62.16 -40.73
CA GLY A 10 -3.17 60.71 -40.73
C GLY A 10 -3.31 60.14 -39.33
N ALA A 11 -4.36 60.55 -38.61
CA ALA A 11 -4.78 59.85 -37.41
C ALA A 11 -5.36 58.49 -37.83
N PHE A 12 -4.69 57.40 -37.48
CA PHE A 12 -5.34 56.11 -37.35
C PHE A 12 -4.77 55.40 -36.12
N LEU A 13 -5.57 55.40 -35.06
CA LEU A 13 -5.46 54.46 -33.96
C LEU A 13 -5.42 53.05 -34.55
N LEU A 14 -4.30 52.35 -34.41
CA LEU A 14 -4.31 50.89 -34.45
C LEU A 14 -4.30 50.42 -33.01
N LEU A 15 -5.49 49.99 -32.60
CA LEU A 15 -5.81 49.37 -31.32
C LEU A 15 -4.76 48.31 -30.95
N LEU A 16 -4.24 48.43 -29.72
CA LEU A 16 -3.70 47.29 -28.99
C LEU A 16 -4.81 46.25 -28.84
N PHE A 17 -4.89 45.28 -29.73
CA PHE A 17 -5.47 43.99 -29.40
C PHE A 17 -4.39 43.15 -28.74
N SER A 18 -4.17 43.41 -27.46
CA SER A 18 -3.66 42.41 -26.53
C SER A 18 -4.64 41.26 -26.52
N LEU A 19 -4.42 40.28 -27.41
CA LEU A 19 -4.99 38.96 -27.30
C LEU A 19 -4.40 38.34 -26.03
N LEU A 20 -5.01 38.62 -24.88
CA LEU A 20 -5.11 37.63 -23.83
C LEU A 20 -5.95 36.49 -24.42
N SER A 21 -5.30 35.63 -25.20
CA SER A 21 -5.77 34.27 -25.34
C SER A 21 -5.76 33.72 -23.92
N PRO A 22 -6.90 33.30 -23.34
CA PRO A 22 -6.80 32.37 -22.24
C PRO A 22 -6.04 31.18 -22.83
N LEU A 23 -4.86 30.87 -22.31
CA LEU A 23 -4.31 29.54 -22.54
C LEU A 23 -5.42 28.59 -22.10
N LEU A 24 -6.09 27.97 -23.07
CA LEU A 24 -6.83 26.74 -22.84
C LEU A 24 -5.80 25.82 -22.18
N VAL A 25 -5.90 25.66 -20.87
CA VAL A 25 -5.28 24.53 -20.19
C VAL A 25 -5.87 23.31 -20.91
N PRO A 26 -5.05 22.53 -21.64
CA PRO A 26 -5.61 21.42 -22.39
C PRO A 26 -6.34 20.51 -21.41
N ALA A 27 -7.59 20.18 -21.74
CA ALA A 27 -8.39 19.25 -20.96
C ALA A 27 -7.63 17.93 -20.84
N GLY A 28 -7.25 17.60 -19.60
CA GLY A 28 -6.36 16.50 -19.25
C GLY A 28 -5.06 16.99 -18.64
N ALA A 29 -5.15 17.62 -17.48
CA ALA A 29 -4.00 18.17 -16.77
C ALA A 29 -3.12 17.02 -16.25
N GLU A 30 -2.00 16.80 -16.93
CA GLU A 30 -0.87 16.11 -16.35
C GLU A 30 -0.13 17.10 -15.44
N GLN A 31 -0.02 16.75 -14.17
CA GLN A 31 0.62 17.55 -13.14
C GLN A 31 1.85 16.79 -12.63
N GLU A 32 3.02 17.41 -12.75
CA GLU A 32 4.20 16.93 -12.04
C GLU A 32 4.02 17.17 -10.54
N LEU A 33 4.24 16.12 -9.75
CA LEU A 33 4.13 16.17 -8.30
C LEU A 33 5.52 16.25 -7.69
N GLU A 34 5.64 17.03 -6.62
CA GLU A 34 6.81 16.95 -5.75
C GLU A 34 7.00 15.52 -5.26
N PRO A 35 8.20 14.90 -5.42
CA PRO A 35 8.42 13.51 -5.04
C PRO A 35 8.14 13.18 -3.56
N SER A 36 8.30 14.18 -2.68
CA SER A 36 8.01 14.07 -1.25
C SER A 36 6.55 14.38 -0.89
N SER A 37 5.71 14.72 -1.87
CA SER A 37 4.29 15.02 -1.61
C SER A 37 3.57 13.81 -1.04
N ARG A 38 2.52 14.06 -0.23
CA ARG A 38 1.67 13.03 0.35
C ARG A 38 1.08 12.12 -0.72
N LEU A 39 0.62 12.69 -1.83
CA LEU A 39 0.00 11.95 -2.94
C LEU A 39 1.01 11.04 -3.65
N ALA A 40 2.20 11.55 -3.97
CA ALA A 40 3.26 10.74 -4.58
C ALA A 40 3.68 9.59 -3.66
N THR A 41 3.82 9.87 -2.37
CA THR A 41 4.21 8.87 -1.36
C THR A 41 3.13 7.80 -1.17
N ALA A 42 1.86 8.19 -1.09
CA ALA A 42 0.74 7.26 -0.97
C ALA A 42 0.68 6.33 -2.20
N ALA A 43 0.72 6.89 -3.41
CA ALA A 43 0.69 6.09 -4.63
C ALA A 43 1.90 5.14 -4.76
N ALA A 44 3.10 5.59 -4.41
CA ALA A 44 4.29 4.73 -4.41
C ALA A 44 4.18 3.58 -3.39
N ARG A 45 3.60 3.83 -2.21
CA ARG A 45 3.34 2.77 -1.22
C ARG A 45 2.33 1.75 -1.71
N VAL A 46 1.24 2.19 -2.34
CA VAL A 46 0.26 1.27 -2.95
C VAL A 46 0.92 0.38 -4.01
N ALA A 47 1.77 0.96 -4.85
CA ALA A 47 2.53 0.18 -5.84
C ALA A 47 3.48 -0.84 -5.19
N LEU A 48 4.13 -0.47 -4.08
CA LEU A 48 4.99 -1.37 -3.32
C LEU A 48 4.21 -2.50 -2.63
N HIS A 49 3.06 -2.20 -2.03
CA HIS A 49 2.19 -3.20 -1.41
C HIS A 49 1.75 -4.25 -2.44
N TYR A 50 1.34 -3.80 -3.63
CA TYR A 50 1.04 -4.71 -4.73
C TYR A 50 2.24 -5.58 -5.13
N LEU A 51 3.44 -4.98 -5.24
CA LEU A 51 4.67 -5.72 -5.56
C LEU A 51 4.97 -6.81 -4.53
N ASN A 52 4.94 -6.47 -3.24
CA ASN A 52 5.24 -7.40 -2.16
C ASN A 52 4.24 -8.55 -2.08
N PHE A 53 2.96 -8.27 -2.32
CA PHE A 53 1.93 -9.30 -2.43
C PHE A 53 2.17 -10.22 -3.63
N GLN A 54 2.45 -9.66 -4.81
CA GLN A 54 2.70 -10.45 -6.03
C GLN A 54 3.94 -11.32 -5.93
N ALA A 55 5.01 -10.81 -5.31
CA ALA A 55 6.25 -11.55 -5.14
C ALA A 55 6.06 -12.79 -4.26
N ALA A 56 5.11 -12.76 -3.31
CA ALA A 56 4.77 -13.88 -2.44
C ALA A 56 5.98 -14.53 -1.73
N SER A 57 7.01 -13.72 -1.46
CA SER A 57 8.36 -14.18 -1.11
C SER A 57 8.95 -13.35 0.02
N PRO A 58 9.23 -13.96 1.18
CA PRO A 58 10.00 -13.31 2.25
C PRO A 58 11.40 -12.87 1.80
N GLY A 59 12.08 -13.64 0.93
CA GLY A 59 13.41 -13.31 0.41
C GLY A 59 13.43 -12.19 -0.63
N ALA A 60 12.29 -11.87 -1.24
CA ALA A 60 12.14 -10.78 -2.20
C ALA A 60 11.49 -9.52 -1.61
N LEU A 61 11.14 -9.52 -0.33
CA LEU A 61 10.35 -8.45 0.30
C LEU A 61 11.07 -7.09 0.19
N GLN A 62 10.32 -6.05 -0.20
CA GLN A 62 10.87 -4.72 -0.48
C GLN A 62 10.30 -3.65 0.47
N GLY A 63 11.14 -2.68 0.82
CA GLY A 63 10.77 -1.39 1.42
C GLY A 63 10.77 -0.25 0.40
N LEU A 64 10.03 0.82 0.68
CA LEU A 64 10.00 2.01 -0.17
C LEU A 64 11.32 2.79 0.00
N GLY A 65 12.02 3.01 -1.10
CA GLY A 65 13.18 3.90 -1.15
C GLY A 65 12.79 5.33 -1.51
N GLN A 66 13.60 5.97 -2.36
CA GLN A 66 13.38 7.35 -2.76
C GLN A 66 12.50 7.45 -3.99
N ILE A 67 11.47 8.28 -3.93
CA ILE A 67 10.67 8.66 -5.10
C ILE A 67 11.49 9.64 -5.92
N ARG A 68 11.69 9.32 -7.19
CA ARG A 68 12.48 10.10 -8.15
C ARG A 68 11.62 10.94 -9.07
N LYS A 69 10.46 10.42 -9.45
CA LYS A 69 9.49 11.12 -10.30
C LYS A 69 8.08 10.68 -9.94
N ALA A 70 7.17 11.64 -9.92
CA ALA A 70 5.75 11.40 -9.77
C ALA A 70 4.97 12.35 -10.68
N THR A 71 4.02 11.81 -11.45
CA THR A 71 3.12 12.59 -12.30
C THR A 71 1.70 12.10 -12.09
N LEU A 72 0.79 13.03 -11.83
CA LEU A 72 -0.64 12.77 -11.74
C LEU A 72 -1.30 13.18 -13.04
N LYS A 73 -2.04 12.26 -13.64
CA LYS A 73 -2.99 12.54 -14.71
C LYS A 73 -4.39 12.58 -14.12
N ASN A 74 -4.94 13.78 -14.01
CA ASN A 74 -6.28 13.99 -13.51
C ASN A 74 -7.15 14.61 -14.61
N VAL A 75 -7.90 13.76 -15.30
CA VAL A 75 -8.84 14.18 -16.35
C VAL A 75 -10.24 14.18 -15.70
N PRO A 76 -11.06 15.23 -15.92
CA PRO A 76 -12.47 15.20 -15.52
C PRO A 76 -13.14 13.90 -15.97
N ASP A 77 -13.99 13.35 -15.10
CA ASP A 77 -14.73 12.10 -15.34
C ASP A 77 -13.90 10.82 -15.50
N SER A 78 -12.56 10.89 -15.52
CA SER A 78 -11.67 9.71 -15.49
C SER A 78 -11.16 9.42 -14.09
N ASP A 79 -10.69 8.19 -13.88
CA ASP A 79 -10.02 7.77 -12.66
C ASP A 79 -8.62 8.42 -12.53
N PRO A 80 -8.25 8.99 -11.36
CA PRO A 80 -6.93 9.56 -11.13
C PRO A 80 -5.82 8.53 -11.36
N LYS A 81 -4.83 8.88 -12.20
CA LYS A 81 -3.73 7.99 -12.56
C LYS A 81 -2.37 8.58 -12.23
N TYR A 82 -1.59 7.83 -11.48
CA TYR A 82 -0.23 8.19 -11.08
C TYR A 82 0.78 7.43 -11.92
N TYR A 83 1.85 8.12 -12.33
CA TYR A 83 3.02 7.58 -12.98
C TYR A 83 4.22 7.83 -12.09
N LEU A 84 4.92 6.76 -11.71
CA LEU A 84 5.89 6.79 -10.62
C LEU A 84 7.22 6.16 -11.07
N ARG A 85 8.31 6.76 -10.62
CA ARG A 85 9.65 6.15 -10.61
C ARG A 85 10.21 6.28 -9.21
N PHE A 86 10.56 5.18 -8.58
CA PHE A 86 11.12 5.15 -7.22
C PHE A 86 12.15 4.03 -7.07
N THR A 87 13.03 4.15 -6.09
CA THR A 87 13.92 3.05 -5.70
C THR A 87 13.27 2.19 -4.63
N THR A 88 13.67 0.93 -4.54
CA THR A 88 13.30 0.03 -3.45
C THR A 88 14.50 -0.30 -2.59
N LYS A 89 14.22 -0.78 -1.39
CA LYS A 89 15.22 -1.30 -0.46
C LYS A 89 14.91 -2.75 -0.11
N ASP A 90 15.94 -3.53 0.14
CA ASP A 90 15.77 -4.88 0.68
C ASP A 90 15.14 -4.72 2.07
N TYR A 91 14.06 -5.46 2.34
CA TYR A 91 13.34 -5.27 3.58
C TYR A 91 14.17 -5.67 4.81
N GLN A 92 15.10 -6.63 4.66
CA GLN A 92 15.92 -7.13 5.76
C GLN A 92 17.20 -6.31 5.94
N SER A 93 17.96 -6.09 4.86
CA SER A 93 19.24 -5.38 4.94
C SER A 93 19.09 -3.86 4.91
N GLY A 94 17.98 -3.34 4.38
CA GLY A 94 17.76 -1.91 4.16
C GLY A 94 18.60 -1.32 3.03
N GLU A 95 19.40 -2.15 2.34
CA GLU A 95 20.21 -1.74 1.20
C GLU A 95 19.35 -1.45 -0.04
N THR A 96 19.87 -0.68 -0.98
CA THR A 96 19.12 -0.36 -2.21
C THR A 96 19.00 -1.61 -3.08
N SER A 97 17.76 -2.02 -3.36
CA SER A 97 17.46 -3.26 -4.10
C SER A 97 17.08 -3.05 -5.56
N GLY A 98 16.85 -1.82 -6.01
CA GLY A 98 16.51 -1.59 -7.39
C GLY A 98 15.77 -0.29 -7.66
N THR A 99 15.34 -0.15 -8.91
CA THR A 99 14.46 0.93 -9.38
C THR A 99 13.20 0.34 -9.97
N CYS A 100 12.06 0.88 -9.57
CA CYS A 100 10.75 0.51 -10.08
C CYS A 100 10.11 1.65 -10.87
N PHE A 101 9.37 1.26 -11.90
CA PHE A 101 8.47 2.10 -12.67
C PHE A 101 7.06 1.55 -12.46
N ALA A 102 6.15 2.40 -12.01
CA ALA A 102 4.80 1.99 -11.69
C ALA A 102 3.75 2.95 -12.24
N THR A 103 2.56 2.41 -12.52
CA THR A 103 1.35 3.19 -12.67
C THR A 103 0.32 2.72 -11.65
N VAL A 104 -0.34 3.67 -10.98
CA VAL A 104 -1.42 3.40 -10.03
C VAL A 104 -2.64 4.18 -10.48
N LEU A 105 -3.72 3.47 -10.82
CA LEU A 105 -5.02 4.05 -11.12
C LEU A 105 -5.91 3.85 -9.90
N TYR A 106 -6.56 4.91 -9.42
CA TYR A 106 -7.55 4.82 -8.34
C TYR A 106 -8.95 4.88 -8.94
N PRO A 107 -9.68 3.75 -9.00
CA PRO A 107 -11.04 3.78 -9.48
C PRO A 107 -11.93 4.65 -8.60
N LYS A 108 -12.82 5.44 -9.21
CA LYS A 108 -13.88 6.16 -8.47
C LYS A 108 -14.90 5.20 -7.85
N THR A 109 -14.99 3.98 -8.37
CA THR A 109 -15.76 2.90 -7.75
C THR A 109 -15.06 2.42 -6.48
N LYS A 110 -15.82 1.83 -5.55
CA LYS A 110 -15.28 1.21 -4.33
C LYS A 110 -14.57 -0.12 -4.67
N SER A 111 -13.45 -0.04 -5.38
CA SER A 111 -12.62 -1.18 -5.79
C SER A 111 -11.14 -0.89 -5.57
N ALA A 112 -10.33 -1.95 -5.47
CA ALA A 112 -8.90 -1.84 -5.27
C ALA A 112 -8.21 -1.01 -6.38
N PRO A 113 -7.11 -0.30 -6.06
CA PRO A 113 -6.31 0.40 -7.06
C PRO A 113 -5.77 -0.56 -8.12
N VAL A 114 -5.79 -0.15 -9.39
CA VAL A 114 -5.18 -0.93 -10.48
C VAL A 114 -3.71 -0.56 -10.60
N VAL A 115 -2.82 -1.53 -10.39
CA VAL A 115 -1.37 -1.31 -10.36
C VAL A 115 -0.70 -2.06 -11.52
N ASN A 116 0.19 -1.37 -12.23
CA ASN A 116 1.18 -1.99 -13.10
C ASN A 116 2.55 -1.56 -12.59
N ILE A 117 3.44 -2.51 -12.32
CA ILE A 117 4.78 -2.23 -11.82
C ILE A 117 5.81 -3.11 -12.49
N LYS A 118 6.97 -2.52 -12.79
CA LYS A 118 8.16 -3.24 -13.26
C LYS A 118 9.36 -2.74 -12.47
N CYS A 119 10.12 -3.66 -11.90
CA CYS A 119 11.30 -3.36 -11.10
C CYS A 119 12.54 -3.99 -11.73
N MET A 120 13.62 -3.24 -11.74
CA MET A 120 14.96 -3.72 -12.06
C MET A 120 15.63 -4.03 -10.72
N ASN A 121 15.53 -5.29 -10.30
CA ASN A 121 16.07 -5.76 -9.02
C ASN A 121 17.58 -6.01 -9.13
N THR A 122 18.30 -5.80 -8.03
CA THR A 122 19.73 -6.10 -7.91
C THR A 122 19.99 -7.52 -7.42
N LYS A 123 19.04 -8.11 -6.68
CA LYS A 123 19.15 -9.47 -6.14
C LYS A 123 18.80 -10.51 -7.21
N ASP A 124 19.62 -11.55 -7.28
CA ASP A 124 19.42 -12.65 -8.23
C ASP A 124 18.21 -13.51 -7.85
N GLN A 125 17.41 -13.89 -8.86
CA GLN A 125 16.18 -14.66 -8.66
C GLN A 125 16.46 -16.04 -8.04
N LYS A 126 17.58 -16.68 -8.40
CA LYS A 126 17.96 -17.98 -7.85
C LYS A 126 18.31 -17.87 -6.37
N GLN A 127 18.95 -16.77 -5.98
CA GLN A 127 19.25 -16.51 -4.57
C GLN A 127 17.97 -16.36 -3.75
N ILE A 128 16.97 -15.63 -4.25
CA ILE A 128 15.65 -15.48 -3.60
C ILE A 128 15.00 -16.85 -3.42
N GLU A 129 15.01 -17.69 -4.46
CA GLU A 129 14.43 -19.03 -4.40
C GLU A 129 15.14 -19.95 -3.40
N GLU A 130 16.47 -19.88 -3.33
CA GLU A 130 17.27 -20.63 -2.35
C GLU A 130 16.95 -20.21 -0.91
N GLU A 131 16.83 -18.90 -0.65
CA GLU A 131 16.47 -18.34 0.66
C GLU A 131 15.05 -18.75 1.08
N ASP A 132 14.07 -18.62 0.19
CA ASP A 132 12.69 -19.01 0.45
C ASP A 132 12.55 -20.52 0.68
N ASN A 133 13.26 -21.33 -0.10
CA ASN A 133 13.28 -22.79 0.09
C ASN A 133 13.90 -23.16 1.44
N ARG A 134 15.00 -22.50 1.83
CA ARG A 134 15.61 -22.72 3.15
C ARG A 134 14.65 -22.38 4.28
N LEU A 135 13.93 -21.26 4.16
CA LEU A 135 12.92 -20.86 5.12
C LEU A 135 11.77 -21.89 5.18
N TYR A 136 11.25 -22.28 4.03
CA TYR A 136 10.20 -23.28 3.92
C TYR A 136 10.58 -24.58 4.61
N GLN A 137 11.77 -25.11 4.33
CA GLN A 137 12.26 -26.32 4.99
C GLN A 137 12.38 -26.11 6.50
N LYS A 138 12.92 -24.97 6.96
CA LYS A 138 13.02 -24.66 8.40
C LYS A 138 11.66 -24.71 9.10
N ILE A 139 10.61 -24.17 8.48
CA ILE A 139 9.25 -24.18 9.05
C ILE A 139 8.66 -25.60 9.02
N ARG A 140 8.84 -26.35 7.92
CA ARG A 140 8.30 -27.71 7.76
C ARG A 140 8.91 -28.72 8.75
N HIS A 141 10.17 -28.55 9.13
CA HIS A 141 10.83 -29.43 10.08
C HIS A 141 10.47 -29.15 11.55
N GLN A 142 9.68 -28.10 11.82
CA GLN A 142 9.25 -27.82 13.19
C GLN A 142 8.19 -28.82 13.65
N THR A 143 8.38 -29.38 14.84
CA THR A 143 7.48 -30.36 15.43
C THR A 143 6.32 -29.71 16.21
N LYS A 144 6.48 -28.43 16.58
CA LYS A 144 5.46 -27.65 17.28
C LYS A 144 5.00 -26.51 16.37
N PRO A 145 3.70 -26.15 16.41
CA PRO A 145 3.22 -24.98 15.70
C PRO A 145 3.92 -23.72 16.18
N ILE A 146 4.38 -22.89 15.25
CA ILE A 146 4.92 -21.57 15.59
C ILE A 146 3.79 -20.70 16.14
N THR A 147 4.05 -20.03 17.26
CA THR A 147 3.15 -19.05 17.85
C THR A 147 3.95 -17.82 18.27
N GLY A 148 3.29 -16.66 18.27
CA GLY A 148 3.92 -15.42 18.68
C GLY A 148 2.87 -14.34 18.92
N ASN A 149 3.20 -13.34 19.73
CA ASN A 149 2.33 -12.22 20.05
C ASN A 149 3.15 -10.94 20.08
N ASN A 150 2.51 -9.81 19.77
CA ASN A 150 3.10 -8.48 19.81
C ASN A 150 4.46 -8.41 19.09
N ILE A 151 4.44 -8.61 17.77
CA ILE A 151 5.65 -8.57 16.92
C ILE A 151 5.53 -7.36 15.96
N PRO A 152 6.43 -6.37 15.99
CA PRO A 152 7.44 -6.16 17.02
C PRO A 152 6.82 -5.87 18.40
N ASP A 153 7.64 -6.01 19.44
CA ASP A 153 7.25 -5.64 20.81
C ASP A 153 7.09 -4.12 20.96
N SER A 154 6.75 -3.64 22.16
CA SER A 154 6.55 -2.21 22.43
C SER A 154 7.81 -1.34 22.24
N TYR A 155 8.98 -1.96 22.10
CA TYR A 155 10.26 -1.29 21.88
C TYR A 155 10.74 -1.41 20.44
N GLY A 156 9.96 -2.07 19.57
CA GLY A 156 10.33 -2.28 18.17
C GLY A 156 11.18 -3.52 17.93
N ASN A 157 11.38 -4.39 18.92
CA ASN A 157 12.20 -5.59 18.76
C ASN A 157 11.39 -6.75 18.17
N ILE A 158 12.05 -7.54 17.33
CA ILE A 158 11.54 -8.81 16.80
C ILE A 158 12.52 -9.90 17.22
N GLU A 159 12.01 -10.97 17.85
CA GLU A 159 12.85 -12.13 18.14
C GLU A 159 13.34 -12.73 16.81
N PRO A 160 14.64 -13.07 16.66
CA PRO A 160 15.17 -13.61 15.40
C PRO A 160 14.44 -14.87 14.91
N ALA A 161 13.86 -15.67 15.82
CA ALA A 161 13.06 -16.83 15.47
C ALA A 161 11.73 -16.47 14.78
N LEU A 162 11.20 -15.28 15.02
CA LEU A 162 9.93 -14.77 14.52
C LEU A 162 10.08 -13.81 13.33
N GLU A 163 11.30 -13.39 12.96
CA GLU A 163 11.55 -12.56 11.77
C GLU A 163 10.92 -13.13 10.49
N PRO A 164 10.98 -14.45 10.20
CA PRO A 164 10.34 -14.96 8.99
C PRO A 164 8.81 -14.94 9.06
N VAL A 165 8.26 -15.08 10.26
CA VAL A 165 6.82 -15.01 10.52
C VAL A 165 6.33 -13.58 10.34
N TRP A 166 7.12 -12.60 10.77
CA TRP A 166 6.90 -11.17 10.50
C TRP A 166 6.97 -10.88 9.00
N ALA A 167 8.00 -11.34 8.30
CA ALA A 167 8.14 -11.12 6.85
C ALA A 167 6.95 -11.67 6.05
N LEU A 168 6.47 -12.87 6.39
CA LEU A 168 5.24 -13.43 5.81
C LEU A 168 4.01 -12.59 6.15
N ALA A 169 3.91 -12.07 7.37
CA ALA A 169 2.82 -11.19 7.77
C ALA A 169 2.85 -9.86 7.00
N VAL A 170 4.03 -9.30 6.71
CA VAL A 170 4.19 -8.10 5.87
C VAL A 170 3.77 -8.38 4.44
N ALA A 171 4.22 -9.49 3.85
CA ALA A 171 3.82 -9.91 2.50
C ALA A 171 2.29 -10.12 2.40
N GLY A 172 1.69 -10.80 3.38
CA GLY A 172 0.24 -11.00 3.47
C GLY A 172 -0.53 -9.72 3.66
N SER A 173 -0.11 -8.89 4.62
CA SER A 173 -0.77 -7.60 4.90
C SER A 173 -0.67 -6.65 3.72
N SER A 174 0.36 -6.79 2.87
CA SER A 174 0.48 -6.00 1.64
C SER A 174 -0.71 -6.20 0.69
N TYR A 175 -1.33 -7.39 0.67
CA TYR A 175 -2.60 -7.60 -0.04
C TYR A 175 -3.71 -6.71 0.52
N ILE A 176 -3.92 -6.77 1.84
CA ILE A 176 -4.96 -6.01 2.54
C ILE A 176 -4.75 -4.51 2.35
N MET A 177 -3.50 -4.05 2.54
CA MET A 177 -3.14 -2.64 2.44
C MET A 177 -3.33 -2.13 1.01
N TRP A 178 -2.94 -2.90 -0.02
CA TRP A 178 -3.21 -2.53 -1.41
C TRP A 178 -4.71 -2.49 -1.70
N GLU A 179 -5.45 -3.55 -1.38
CA GLU A 179 -6.86 -3.70 -1.72
C GLU A 179 -7.74 -2.62 -1.09
N LYS A 180 -7.45 -2.24 0.17
CA LYS A 180 -8.23 -1.23 0.89
C LYS A 180 -7.80 0.21 0.61
N SER A 181 -6.64 0.43 -0.01
CA SER A 181 -6.13 1.78 -0.26
C SER A 181 -7.01 2.55 -1.24
N THR A 182 -7.17 3.84 -1.00
CA THR A 182 -7.77 4.79 -1.93
C THR A 182 -6.78 5.93 -2.19
N GLU A 183 -7.13 6.87 -3.07
CA GLU A 183 -6.25 8.03 -3.33
C GLU A 183 -5.94 8.82 -2.04
N ASN A 184 -6.88 8.85 -1.10
CA ASN A 184 -6.77 9.64 0.13
C ASN A 184 -6.42 8.82 1.38
N LEU A 185 -6.43 7.48 1.27
CA LEU A 185 -6.31 6.56 2.38
C LEU A 185 -5.25 5.50 2.08
N GLY A 186 -4.26 5.39 2.97
CA GLY A 186 -3.21 4.37 2.86
C GLY A 186 -2.96 3.68 4.18
N TYR A 187 -2.27 2.55 4.12
CA TYR A 187 -2.07 1.68 5.27
C TYR A 187 -0.61 1.30 5.46
N PHE A 188 -0.26 1.03 6.72
CA PHE A 188 0.98 0.41 7.14
C PHE A 188 0.72 -0.72 8.10
N MET A 189 1.53 -1.76 8.05
CA MET A 189 1.52 -2.77 9.10
C MET A 189 2.25 -2.22 10.33
N ALA A 190 1.52 -2.09 11.44
CA ALA A 190 2.07 -1.63 12.71
C ALA A 190 2.60 -2.79 13.55
N GLN A 191 1.82 -3.87 13.63
CA GLN A 191 2.14 -5.01 14.51
C GLN A 191 1.41 -6.28 14.08
N VAL A 192 1.99 -7.44 14.39
CA VAL A 192 1.27 -8.70 14.58
C VAL A 192 0.88 -8.79 16.04
N LYS A 193 -0.40 -8.62 16.35
CA LYS A 193 -0.94 -8.78 17.70
C LYS A 193 -0.81 -10.23 18.16
N SER A 194 -1.15 -11.17 17.27
CA SER A 194 -0.99 -12.61 17.51
C SER A 194 -0.80 -13.38 16.20
N VAL A 195 -0.09 -14.49 16.26
CA VAL A 195 0.07 -15.45 15.17
C VAL A 195 0.08 -16.87 15.69
N LYS A 196 -0.56 -17.77 14.93
CA LYS A 196 -0.51 -19.21 15.15
C LYS A 196 -0.39 -19.94 13.82
N GLN A 197 0.59 -20.83 13.72
CA GLN A 197 0.70 -21.76 12.61
C GLN A 197 -0.39 -22.84 12.69
N TRP A 198 -1.01 -23.13 11.56
CA TRP A 198 -1.91 -24.27 11.40
C TRP A 198 -1.13 -25.44 10.81
N ILE A 199 -1.07 -26.57 11.53
CA ILE A 199 -0.42 -27.77 11.04
C ILE A 199 -1.30 -28.39 9.95
N ARG A 200 -0.72 -28.58 8.77
CA ARG A 200 -1.38 -29.13 7.60
C ARG A 200 -0.72 -30.44 7.17
N LYS A 201 -1.49 -31.27 6.46
CA LYS A 201 -1.01 -32.52 5.87
C LYS A 201 -0.44 -32.33 4.46
N ASP A 202 -0.83 -31.25 3.77
CA ASP A 202 -0.27 -30.88 2.48
C ASP A 202 1.07 -30.15 2.63
N ASP A 203 1.62 -29.70 1.50
CA ASP A 203 2.91 -29.01 1.44
C ASP A 203 2.82 -27.52 1.76
N TYR A 204 1.62 -26.98 1.95
CA TYR A 204 1.47 -25.56 2.23
C TYR A 204 1.76 -25.25 3.70
N ILE A 205 2.42 -24.12 3.92
CA ILE A 205 2.51 -23.50 5.24
C ILE A 205 1.30 -22.60 5.42
N GLU A 206 0.69 -22.64 6.60
CA GLU A 206 -0.45 -21.81 6.89
C GLU A 206 -0.35 -21.17 8.27
N PHE A 207 -0.74 -19.91 8.31
CA PHE A 207 -0.76 -19.09 9.50
C PHE A 207 -2.10 -18.37 9.63
N ASP A 208 -2.52 -18.21 10.86
CA ASP A 208 -3.62 -17.35 11.26
C ASP A 208 -3.03 -16.21 12.09
N TYR A 209 -3.19 -15.00 11.55
CA TYR A 209 -2.66 -13.77 12.09
C TYR A 209 -3.80 -12.88 12.58
N THR A 210 -3.53 -12.12 13.63
CA THR A 210 -4.20 -10.86 13.92
C THR A 210 -3.17 -9.75 13.72
N VAL A 211 -3.31 -8.98 12.64
CA VAL A 211 -2.44 -7.85 12.32
C VAL A 211 -3.12 -6.54 12.65
N LEU A 212 -2.32 -5.54 13.03
CA LEU A 212 -2.75 -4.17 13.28
C LEU A 212 -2.23 -3.30 12.14
N LEU A 213 -3.14 -2.64 11.44
CA LEU A 213 -2.84 -1.75 10.34
C LEU A 213 -3.06 -0.30 10.78
N HIS A 214 -2.04 0.54 10.62
CA HIS A 214 -2.15 1.97 10.84
C HIS A 214 -2.66 2.65 9.58
N GLU A 215 -3.84 3.24 9.67
CA GLU A 215 -4.49 3.99 8.61
C GLU A 215 -4.05 5.46 8.61
N ILE A 216 -3.63 5.95 7.44
CA ILE A 216 -3.14 7.30 7.23
C ILE A 216 -4.05 8.00 6.20
N PRO A 217 -4.55 9.22 6.48
CA PRO A 217 -4.11 10.11 7.55
C PRO A 217 -4.87 10.02 8.88
N THR A 218 -5.92 9.19 8.99
CA THR A 218 -6.85 9.16 10.15
C THR A 218 -6.17 8.85 11.49
N GLN A 219 -4.99 8.22 11.47
CA GLN A 219 -4.26 7.72 12.64
C GLN A 219 -4.97 6.57 13.38
N GLU A 220 -5.92 5.91 12.72
CA GLU A 220 -6.64 4.77 13.29
C GLU A 220 -5.81 3.49 13.21
N ILE A 221 -5.96 2.61 14.21
CA ILE A 221 -5.36 1.28 14.23
C ILE A 221 -6.45 0.25 13.96
N ILE A 222 -6.46 -0.30 12.75
CA ILE A 222 -7.44 -1.29 12.33
C ILE A 222 -6.91 -2.69 12.64
N SER A 223 -7.70 -3.49 13.36
CA SER A 223 -7.39 -4.90 13.58
C SER A 223 -7.95 -5.76 12.44
N CYS A 224 -7.06 -6.51 11.78
CA CYS A 224 -7.43 -7.45 10.73
C CYS A 224 -7.00 -8.87 11.10
N HIS A 225 -7.94 -9.80 11.04
CA HIS A 225 -7.65 -11.22 11.08
C HIS A 225 -7.31 -11.68 9.66
N MET A 226 -6.20 -12.39 9.51
CA MET A 226 -5.66 -12.78 8.22
C MET A 226 -5.20 -14.24 8.26
N ARG A 227 -5.82 -15.07 7.43
CA ARG A 227 -5.38 -16.44 7.15
C ARG A 227 -4.52 -16.45 5.89
N LEU A 228 -3.26 -16.80 6.05
CA LEU A 228 -2.24 -16.78 5.02
C LEU A 228 -1.77 -18.20 4.72
N THR A 229 -1.75 -18.56 3.44
CA THR A 229 -1.22 -19.83 2.96
C THR A 229 -0.08 -19.56 1.98
N TRP A 230 1.08 -20.17 2.23
CA TRP A 230 2.32 -19.93 1.51
C TRP A 230 3.01 -21.24 1.11
N LEU A 231 3.58 -21.24 -0.10
CA LEU A 231 4.45 -22.27 -0.65
C LEU A 231 5.43 -21.54 -1.59
N PRO A 232 6.76 -21.74 -1.46
CA PRO A 232 7.72 -21.08 -2.35
C PRO A 232 7.40 -21.25 -3.83
N GLY A 233 7.62 -20.20 -4.61
CA GLY A 233 7.33 -20.18 -6.06
C GLY A 233 5.85 -20.16 -6.44
N HIS A 234 4.93 -20.14 -5.47
CA HIS A 234 3.49 -20.09 -5.71
C HIS A 234 2.88 -18.78 -5.22
N PRO A 235 1.78 -18.29 -5.84
CA PRO A 235 1.09 -17.10 -5.36
C PRO A 235 0.64 -17.23 -3.91
N LEU A 236 0.82 -16.16 -3.14
CA LEU A 236 0.35 -16.07 -1.76
C LEU A 236 -1.18 -16.06 -1.73
N LYS A 237 -1.78 -16.91 -0.89
CA LYS A 237 -3.23 -16.91 -0.69
C LYS A 237 -3.54 -16.24 0.64
N VAL A 238 -4.33 -15.18 0.57
CA VAL A 238 -4.72 -14.37 1.73
C VAL A 238 -6.23 -14.32 1.81
N LYS A 239 -6.79 -14.71 2.96
CA LYS A 239 -8.17 -14.43 3.34
C LYS A 239 -8.13 -13.55 4.57
N TYR A 240 -8.95 -12.50 4.63
CA TYR A 240 -8.95 -11.62 5.78
C TYR A 240 -10.32 -11.03 6.06
N PHE A 241 -10.48 -10.53 7.28
CA PHE A 241 -11.53 -9.62 7.67
C PHE A 241 -10.94 -8.58 8.63
N CYS A 242 -11.41 -7.35 8.55
CA CYS A 242 -10.99 -6.29 9.48
C CYS A 242 -12.20 -5.84 10.29
N ALA A 243 -12.05 -5.81 11.61
CA ALA A 243 -13.05 -5.20 12.47
C ALA A 243 -12.97 -3.68 12.32
N SER A 244 -14.11 -3.03 12.11
CA SER A 244 -14.27 -1.62 12.47
C SER A 244 -14.62 -1.55 13.94
N ASP A 245 -14.08 -0.57 14.68
CA ASP A 245 -14.13 -0.46 16.15
C ASP A 245 -15.51 -0.40 16.83
N ASP A 246 -16.62 -0.58 16.10
CA ASP A 246 -17.97 -0.61 16.68
C ASP A 246 -18.33 -1.93 17.40
N GLN A 247 -17.45 -2.93 17.42
CA GLN A 247 -17.69 -4.18 18.16
C GLN A 247 -16.42 -4.68 18.85
N GLY A 248 -16.18 -4.27 20.10
CA GLY A 248 -15.27 -5.03 20.96
C GLY A 248 -14.45 -4.30 22.01
N LEU A 249 -14.91 -3.18 22.58
CA LEU A 249 -14.36 -2.66 23.84
C LEU A 249 -15.50 -2.17 24.75
N LYS A 250 -16.27 -3.12 25.28
CA LYS A 250 -17.15 -2.90 26.43
C LYS A 250 -16.86 -3.92 27.53
N ASP A 251 -15.58 -4.10 27.85
CA ASP A 251 -15.16 -4.72 29.10
C ASP A 251 -14.54 -3.67 30.01
N GLY A 252 -15.43 -2.96 30.70
CA GLY A 252 -15.15 -2.05 31.80
C GLY A 252 -16.18 -2.32 32.89
N SER A 253 -15.68 -2.82 34.02
CA SER A 253 -16.37 -3.32 35.21
C SER A 253 -17.58 -2.52 35.72
N GLY A 254 -18.69 -3.23 35.97
CA GLY A 254 -19.51 -3.14 37.19
C GLY A 254 -20.44 -1.93 37.38
N MET A 255 -21.72 -2.07 37.01
CA MET A 255 -22.83 -2.05 37.99
C MET A 255 -24.16 -2.42 37.33
N GLU A 256 -24.91 -3.20 38.08
CA GLU A 256 -26.20 -3.81 37.81
C GLU A 256 -27.32 -2.76 37.59
N SER A 257 -28.07 -2.88 36.49
CA SER A 257 -29.48 -2.51 36.43
C SER A 257 -30.13 -3.06 35.17
N GLY A 258 -31.18 -3.85 35.38
CA GLY A 258 -31.88 -4.57 34.33
C GLY A 258 -32.80 -3.73 33.47
N SER A 259 -32.99 -4.19 32.24
CA SER A 259 -34.26 -4.11 31.53
C SER A 259 -34.23 -5.03 30.31
N ALA A 260 -35.31 -5.79 30.17
CA ALA A 260 -35.52 -6.77 29.12
C ALA A 260 -36.06 -6.12 27.84
N ALA A 261 -35.57 -6.61 26.70
CA ALA A 261 -36.15 -6.61 25.34
C ALA A 261 -34.96 -6.68 24.35
N GLU A 262 -34.92 -7.40 23.25
CA GLU A 262 -35.78 -8.37 22.59
C GLU A 262 -34.87 -9.02 21.52
N ILE A 263 -35.05 -10.31 21.27
CA ILE A 263 -34.17 -11.15 20.44
C ILE A 263 -34.51 -10.97 18.95
N LEU A 264 -33.52 -10.73 18.09
CA LEU A 264 -33.57 -11.15 16.67
C LEU A 264 -32.21 -11.65 16.16
N PRO A 265 -32.18 -12.65 15.25
CA PRO A 265 -31.11 -13.64 15.20
C PRO A 265 -30.03 -13.39 14.14
N GLU A 266 -28.92 -14.08 14.37
CA GLU A 266 -27.70 -14.24 13.57
C GLU A 266 -27.91 -14.45 12.06
N ARG A 267 -27.01 -13.87 11.26
CA ARG A 267 -26.63 -14.40 9.95
C ARG A 267 -25.21 -14.93 10.05
N GLY A 268 -25.11 -16.26 10.22
CA GLY A 268 -23.84 -16.97 10.28
C GLY A 268 -23.01 -16.79 9.01
N ALA A 269 -21.74 -16.43 9.19
CA ALA A 269 -20.71 -16.65 8.20
C ALA A 269 -20.12 -18.05 8.47
N ASN A 270 -20.35 -18.98 7.54
CA ASN A 270 -19.80 -20.32 7.60
C ASN A 270 -18.29 -20.28 7.34
N PHE A 271 -17.51 -20.84 8.28
CA PHE A 271 -16.08 -21.10 8.19
C PHE A 271 -15.77 -22.35 7.34
#